data_AF-A0A957N3N7-F1
#
_entry.id   AF-A0A957N3N7-F1
#
_cell.length_a   1.000
_cell.length_b   1.000
_cell.length_c   1.000
_cell.angle_alpha   90.00
_cell.angle_beta   90.00
_cell.angle_gamma   90.00
#
_symmetry.space_group_name_H-M   'P 1'
#
loop_
_entity.id
_entity.type
_entity.pdbx_description
1 polymer ?
#
loop_
_entity_poly.entity_id
_entity_poly.type
_entity_poly.pdbx_seq_one_letter_code
_entity_poly.pdbx_strand_id
1 'polypeptide(L)'
;DLIVLDSMLHFEKADRAQELALLDRAAQHLRPDGYLCIFIHKSPRKERELQRWLAGNQAGFAVVRKGYIDYTYKEQASGFESSFQFYMLIVQRTA
;
A
#
# COMPACT_ATOMS: atom_id res chain seq x y z
N ASP A 1 8.06 8.95 -11.02
CA ASP A 1 6.88 9.84 -10.95
C ASP A 1 5.77 9.25 -10.12
N LEU A 2 5.43 7.99 -10.37
CA LEU A 2 4.41 7.28 -9.61
C LEU A 2 4.85 5.82 -9.45
N ILE A 3 4.74 5.28 -8.25
CA ILE A 3 4.96 3.87 -7.95
C ILE A 3 3.65 3.31 -7.39
N VAL A 4 3.22 2.18 -7.92
CA VAL A 4 2.04 1.45 -7.45
C VAL A 4 2.48 0.13 -6.86
N LEU A 5 2.09 -0.12 -5.62
CA LEU A 5 2.21 -1.41 -4.94
C LEU A 5 0.80 -1.94 -4.70
N ASP A 6 0.32 -2.75 -5.64
CA ASP A 6 -1.00 -3.39 -5.55
C ASP A 6 -0.85 -4.83 -5.04
N SER A 7 -1.45 -5.11 -3.89
CA SER A 7 -1.53 -6.46 -3.31
C SER A 7 -0.17 -7.10 -3.02
N MET A 8 0.91 -6.33 -3.02
CA MET A 8 2.28 -6.81 -2.81
C MET A 8 2.62 -7.04 -1.33
N LEU A 9 2.00 -6.29 -0.42
CA LEU A 9 2.39 -6.23 0.99
C LEU A 9 1.40 -7.03 1.86
N HIS A 10 1.92 -8.04 2.54
CA HIS A 10 1.17 -8.94 3.40
C HIS A 10 1.54 -8.78 4.88
N PHE A 11 2.75 -8.28 5.16
CA PHE A 11 3.34 -8.08 6.47
C PHE A 11 3.32 -9.33 7.34
N GLU A 12 3.53 -10.50 6.74
CA GLU A 12 3.66 -11.74 7.49
C GLU A 12 4.98 -11.80 8.26
N LYS A 13 5.02 -12.55 9.38
CA LYS A 13 6.13 -12.46 10.34
C LYS A 13 7.50 -12.73 9.69
N ALA A 14 7.57 -13.69 8.76
CA ALA A 14 8.79 -14.06 8.07
C ALA A 14 9.25 -12.97 7.06
N ASP A 15 8.30 -12.34 6.36
CA ASP A 15 8.58 -11.47 5.22
C ASP A 15 8.53 -9.97 5.57
N ARG A 16 7.96 -9.62 6.74
CA ARG A 16 7.72 -8.24 7.18
C ARG A 16 8.93 -7.33 7.04
N ALA A 17 10.13 -7.80 7.43
CA ALA A 17 11.33 -6.99 7.35
C ALA A 17 11.72 -6.67 5.89
N GLN A 18 11.57 -7.65 4.99
CA GLN A 18 11.88 -7.50 3.58
C GLN A 18 10.85 -6.60 2.87
N GLU A 19 9.57 -6.76 3.21
CA GLU A 19 8.50 -5.91 2.69
C GLU A 19 8.64 -4.45 3.14
N LEU A 20 9.02 -4.21 4.40
CA LEU A 20 9.33 -2.86 4.87
C LEU A 20 10.56 -2.28 4.16
N ALA A 21 11.61 -3.08 3.95
CA ALA A 21 12.78 -2.63 3.19
C ALA A 21 12.43 -2.32 1.72
N LEU A 22 11.50 -3.06 1.11
CA LEU A 22 10.98 -2.76 -0.23
C LEU A 22 10.23 -1.42 -0.23
N LEU A 23 9.37 -1.18 0.76
CA LEU A 23 8.66 0.09 0.93
C LEU A 23 9.63 1.27 1.06
N ASP A 24 10.65 1.14 1.91
CA ASP A 24 11.67 2.17 2.10
C ASP A 24 12.41 2.45 0.79
N ARG A 25 12.80 1.40 0.07
CA ARG A 25 13.48 1.53 -1.22
C ARG A 25 12.59 2.19 -2.27
N ALA A 26 11.32 1.79 -2.36
CA ALA A 26 10.36 2.40 -3.28
C ALA A 26 10.18 3.89 -2.99
N ALA A 27 10.03 4.26 -1.71
CA ALA A 27 9.95 5.64 -1.27
C ALA A 27 11.20 6.46 -1.65
N GLN A 28 12.40 5.90 -1.47
CA GLN A 28 13.66 6.57 -1.84
C GLN A 28 13.81 6.82 -3.35
N HIS A 29 13.25 5.95 -4.19
CA HIS A 29 13.29 6.09 -5.65
C HIS A 29 12.22 7.04 -6.21
N LEU A 30 11.29 7.54 -5.40
CA LEU A 30 10.37 8.57 -5.85
C LEU A 30 11.11 9.90 -6.00
N ARG A 31 10.88 10.60 -7.11
CA ARG A 31 11.29 12.01 -7.22
C ARG A 31 10.45 12.89 -6.26
N PRO A 32 10.89 14.12 -5.94
CA PRO A 32 10.02 15.12 -5.34
C PRO A 32 8.72 15.26 -6.13
N ASP A 33 7.60 15.48 -5.42
CA ASP A 33 6.23 15.48 -5.94
C ASP A 33 5.74 14.16 -6.54
N GLY A 34 6.55 13.09 -6.47
CA GLY A 34 6.17 11.76 -6.91
C GLY A 34 5.20 11.08 -5.95
N TYR A 35 4.39 10.15 -6.46
CA TYR A 35 3.35 9.47 -5.69
C TYR A 35 3.69 8.01 -5.38
N LEU A 36 3.44 7.59 -4.15
CA LEU A 36 3.39 6.19 -3.75
C LEU A 36 1.93 5.80 -3.53
N CYS A 37 1.44 4.84 -4.31
CA CYS A 37 0.09 4.31 -4.20
C CYS A 37 0.16 2.88 -3.69
N ILE A 38 -0.43 2.62 -2.52
CA ILE A 38 -0.36 1.33 -1.84
C ILE A 38 -1.77 0.79 -1.66
N PHE A 39 -1.99 -0.43 -2.13
CA PHE A 39 -3.25 -1.15 -1.98
C PHE A 39 -2.96 -2.49 -1.30
N ILE A 40 -3.60 -2.71 -0.14
CA ILE A 40 -3.47 -3.94 0.64
C ILE A 40 -4.86 -4.46 1.00
N HIS A 41 -5.02 -5.78 1.10
CA HIS A 41 -6.27 -6.34 1.63
C HIS A 41 -6.59 -5.73 3.00
N LYS A 42 -7.85 -5.32 3.19
CA LYS A 42 -8.35 -4.73 4.43
C LYS A 42 -8.03 -5.66 5.59
N SER A 43 -7.29 -5.12 6.56
CA SER A 43 -6.82 -5.88 7.71
C SER A 43 -6.31 -4.89 8.75
N PRO A 44 -6.91 -4.85 9.95
CA PRO A 44 -6.43 -3.97 11.02
C PRO A 44 -4.96 -4.16 11.37
N ARG A 45 -4.40 -5.35 11.15
CA ARG A 45 -2.96 -5.61 11.35
C ARG A 45 -2.13 -4.93 10.27
N LYS A 46 -2.43 -5.18 8.99
CA LYS A 46 -1.66 -4.65 7.85
C LYS A 46 -1.76 -3.12 7.79
N GLU A 47 -2.94 -2.58 8.04
CA GLU A 47 -3.18 -1.13 8.10
C GLU A 47 -2.33 -0.45 9.19
N ARG A 48 -2.25 -1.06 10.38
CA ARG A 48 -1.40 -0.55 11.48
C ARG A 48 0.08 -0.59 11.14
N GLU A 49 0.55 -1.61 10.43
CA GLU A 49 1.95 -1.67 9.98
C GLU A 49 2.25 -0.54 8.99
N LEU A 50 1.37 -0.34 8.01
CA LEU A 50 1.55 0.71 7.01
C LEU A 50 1.47 2.12 7.62
N GLN A 51 0.56 2.33 8.57
CA GLN A 51 0.48 3.59 9.34
C GLN A 51 1.72 3.83 10.19
N ARG A 52 2.30 2.79 10.80
CA ARG A 52 3.55 2.92 11.55
C ARG A 52 4.73 3.27 10.64
N TRP A 53 4.81 2.64 9.48
CA TRP A 53 5.82 2.98 8.46
C TRP A 53 5.67 4.44 8.02
N LEU A 54 4.45 4.90 7.73
CA LEU A 54 4.20 6.29 7.33
C LEU A 54 4.55 7.28 8.44
N ALA A 55 4.20 6.99 9.70
CA ALA A 55 4.54 7.85 10.83
C ALA A 55 6.05 8.04 10.99
N GLY A 56 6.84 6.99 10.74
CA GLY A 56 8.31 7.07 10.72
C GLY A 56 8.87 7.89 9.55
N ASN A 57 8.09 8.09 8.49
CA ASN A 57 8.49 8.79 7.26
C ASN A 57 7.73 10.12 7.04
N GLN A 58 7.00 10.59 8.04
CA GLN A 58 6.02 11.68 7.89
C GLN A 58 6.64 13.01 7.41
N ALA A 59 7.92 13.24 7.71
CA ALA A 59 8.63 14.44 7.24
C ALA A 59 8.85 14.48 5.71
N GLY A 60 8.82 13.33 5.04
CA GLY A 60 9.07 13.22 3.59
C GLY A 60 7.81 13.00 2.75
N PHE A 61 6.65 12.85 3.36
CA PHE A 61 5.42 12.49 2.66
C PHE A 61 4.18 13.23 3.16
N ALA A 62 3.39 13.74 2.22
CA ALA A 62 2.04 14.23 2.46
C ALA A 62 1.01 13.14 2.12
N VAL A 63 0.02 12.94 2.98
CA VAL A 63 -1.11 12.05 2.67
C VAL A 63 -2.05 12.74 1.69
N VAL A 64 -2.18 12.14 0.50
CA VAL A 64 -3.07 12.63 -0.56
C VAL A 64 -4.45 12.00 -0.42
N ARG A 65 -4.48 10.68 -0.16
CA ARG A 65 -5.73 9.95 0.02
C ARG A 65 -5.52 8.73 0.90
N LYS A 66 -6.51 8.46 1.76
CA LYS A 66 -6.63 7.19 2.49
C LYS A 66 -8.09 6.75 2.47
N GLY A 67 -8.35 5.47 2.35
CA GLY A 67 -9.73 4.95 2.32
C GLY A 67 -9.80 3.49 1.98
N TYR A 68 -10.99 3.05 1.59
CA TYR A 68 -11.25 1.68 1.18
C TYR A 68 -11.78 1.63 -0.25
N ILE A 69 -11.48 0.53 -0.94
CA ILE A 69 -12.01 0.21 -2.26
C ILE A 69 -12.68 -1.15 -2.17
N ASP A 70 -13.95 -1.22 -2.58
CA ASP A 70 -14.64 -2.48 -2.78
C ASP A 70 -14.20 -3.07 -4.11
N TYR A 71 -13.68 -4.30 -4.10
CA TYR A 71 -13.26 -5.01 -5.29
C TYR A 71 -13.99 -6.35 -5.37
N THR A 72 -14.51 -6.66 -6.55
CA THR A 72 -15.15 -7.93 -6.85
C THR A 72 -14.43 -8.57 -8.02
N TYR A 73 -13.73 -9.66 -7.73
CA TYR A 73 -13.15 -10.51 -8.76
C TYR A 73 -14.22 -11.47 -9.27
N LYS A 74 -14.34 -11.60 -10.59
CA LYS A 74 -15.22 -12.58 -11.22
C LYS A 74 -14.46 -13.33 -12.31
N GLU A 75 -14.27 -14.62 -12.10
CA GLU A 75 -13.71 -15.52 -13.10
C GLU A 75 -14.82 -16.01 -14.03
N GLN A 76 -14.73 -15.67 -15.31
CA GLN A 76 -15.79 -16.00 -16.28
C GLN A 76 -15.90 -17.50 -16.56
N ALA A 77 -14.81 -18.25 -16.47
CA ALA A 77 -14.77 -19.67 -16.85
C ALA A 77 -15.44 -20.58 -15.81
N SER A 78 -15.24 -20.31 -14.52
CA SER A 78 -15.77 -21.11 -13.42
C SER A 78 -17.03 -20.52 -12.78
N GLY A 79 -17.31 -19.23 -13.06
CA GLY A 79 -18.31 -18.46 -12.34
C GLY A 79 -17.88 -18.09 -10.91
N PHE A 80 -16.62 -18.34 -10.54
CA PHE A 80 -16.10 -17.97 -9.23
C PHE A 80 -16.13 -16.45 -9.05
N GLU A 81 -16.70 -16.02 -7.92
CA GLU A 81 -16.78 -14.62 -7.52
C GLU A 81 -16.19 -14.46 -6.12
N SER A 82 -15.37 -13.43 -5.93
CA SER A 82 -14.79 -13.10 -4.65
C SER A 82 -14.81 -11.59 -4.46
N SER A 83 -15.59 -11.14 -3.47
CA SER A 83 -15.65 -9.74 -3.07
C SER A 83 -14.77 -9.51 -1.85
N PHE A 84 -13.91 -8.50 -1.92
CA PHE A 84 -13.04 -8.11 -0.81
C PHE A 84 -12.77 -6.60 -0.83
N GLN A 85 -12.47 -6.07 0.34
CA GLN A 85 -12.08 -4.66 0.48
C GLN A 85 -10.56 -4.52 0.49
N PHE A 86 -10.08 -3.51 -0.23
CA PHE A 86 -8.73 -3.00 -0.12
C PHE A 86 -8.70 -1.79 0.79
N TYR A 87 -7.64 -1.67 1.59
CA TYR A 87 -7.20 -0.40 2.12
C TYR A 87 -6.28 0.28 1.10
N MET A 88 -6.59 1.53 0.79
CA MET A 88 -5.83 2.38 -0.12
C MET A 88 -5.13 3.47 0.70
N LEU A 89 -3.83 3.62 0.48
CA LEU A 89 -3.03 4.75 0.94
C LEU A 89 -2.25 5.35 -0.24
N ILE A 90 -2.50 6.62 -0.50
CA ILE A 90 -1.78 7.42 -1.50
C ILE A 90 -1.06 8.53 -0.77
N VAL A 91 0.26 8.59 -0.95
CA VAL A 91 1.11 9.64 -0.41
C VAL A 91 1.92 10.28 -1.52
N GLN A 92 2.23 11.57 -1.36
CA GLN A 92 3.09 12.33 -2.25
C GLN A 92 4.39 12.66 -1.52
N ARG A 93 5.52 12.46 -2.17
CA ARG A 93 6.83 12.83 -1.65
C ARG A 93 6.98 14.35 -1.66
N THR A 94 7.26 14.96 -0.51
CA THR A 94 7.32 16.42 -0.34
C THR A 94 8.73 17.00 -0.45
N ALA A 95 9.77 16.16 -0.38
CA ALA A 95 11.18 16.56 -0.45
C ALA A 95 12.06 15.48 -1.06
#